data_AF-A0A0L0LL40-F1
#
_entry.id   AF-A0A0L0LL40-F1
#
_cell.length_a   1.000
_cell.length_b   1.000
_cell.length_c   1.000
_cell.angle_alpha   90.00
_cell.angle_beta   90.00
_cell.angle_gamma   90.00
#
_symmetry.space_group_name_H-M   'P 1'
#
loop_
_entity.id
_entity.type
_entity.pdbx_description
1 polymer ?
#
loop_
_entity_poly.entity_id
_entity_poly.type
_entity_poly.pdbx_seq_one_letter_code
_entity_poly.pdbx_strand_id
1 'polypeptide(L)'
;MFLRGAIVLALGALLIYGLVKGYPLLRGPELALESPVDGASAEGGFILVRGTAHRSETLTLNGAPLLMDKEGHFSKELPLPRGGAILSLTAHDRFGREITVERSVFVP
;
A
#
# COMPACT_ATOMS: atom_id res chain seq x y z
N MET A 1 34.06 37.84 1.16
CA MET A 1 33.95 36.71 0.20
C MET A 1 33.54 35.41 0.90
N PHE A 2 34.15 35.06 2.05
CA PHE A 2 33.84 33.86 2.84
C PHE A 2 32.36 33.72 3.29
N LEU A 3 31.74 34.79 3.75
CA LEU A 3 30.34 34.75 4.22
C LEU A 3 29.35 34.34 3.12
N ARG A 4 29.57 34.79 1.88
CA ARG A 4 28.72 34.42 0.73
C ARG A 4 28.85 32.93 0.39
N GLY A 5 30.07 32.39 0.44
CA GLY A 5 30.31 30.94 0.24
C GLY A 5 29.65 30.08 1.32
N ALA A 6 29.73 30.50 2.58
CA ALA A 6 29.08 29.82 3.70
C ALA A 6 27.54 29.81 3.57
N ILE A 7 26.94 30.92 3.14
CA ILE A 7 25.49 31.01 2.90
C ILE A 7 25.06 30.07 1.77
N VAL A 8 25.78 30.03 0.65
CA VAL A 8 25.45 29.13 -0.47
C VAL A 8 25.53 27.67 -0.05
N LEU A 9 26.57 27.30 0.73
CA LEU A 9 26.69 25.94 1.26
C LEU A 9 25.56 25.59 2.23
N ALA A 10 25.19 26.51 3.13
CA ALA A 10 24.09 26.30 4.07
C ALA A 10 22.75 26.14 3.34
N LEU A 11 22.46 26.98 2.34
CA LEU A 11 21.26 26.87 1.51
C LEU A 11 21.24 25.57 0.70
N GLY A 12 22.39 25.17 0.13
CA GLY A 12 22.53 23.91 -0.58
C GLY A 12 22.27 22.70 0.33
N ALA A 13 22.84 22.69 1.54
CA ALA A 13 22.60 21.64 2.52
C ALA A 13 21.14 21.57 2.97
N LEU A 14 20.50 22.73 3.21
CA LEU A 14 19.09 22.81 3.56
C LEU A 14 18.20 22.28 2.43
N LEU A 15 18.50 22.64 1.18
CA LEU A 15 17.78 22.16 0.00
C LEU A 15 17.91 20.64 -0.14
N ILE A 16 19.13 20.09 -0.03
CA ILE A 16 19.39 18.64 -0.08
C ILE A 16 18.61 17.93 1.02
N TYR A 17 18.66 18.45 2.26
CA TYR A 17 17.94 17.87 3.38
C TYR A 17 16.42 17.85 3.14
N GLY A 18 15.87 18.97 2.64
CA GLY A 18 14.46 19.08 2.27
C GLY A 18 14.05 18.07 1.20
N LEU A 19 14.88 17.89 0.16
CA LEU A 19 14.63 16.90 -0.89
C LEU A 19 14.65 15.47 -0.35
N VAL A 20 15.66 15.12 0.46
CA VAL A 20 15.77 13.76 1.06
C VAL A 20 14.58 13.46 1.97
N LYS A 21 14.18 14.42 2.82
CA LYS A 21 13.05 14.23 3.74
C LYS A 21 11.69 14.32 3.06
N GLY A 22 11.56 15.07 1.97
CA GLY A 22 10.33 15.20 1.20
C GLY A 22 10.09 14.05 0.23
N TYR A 23 11.14 13.36 -0.23
CA TYR A 23 11.02 12.29 -1.23
C TYR A 23 10.05 11.15 -0.87
N PRO A 24 9.92 10.67 0.38
CA PRO A 24 8.90 9.69 0.75
C PRO A 24 7.47 10.15 0.50
N LEU A 25 7.22 11.48 0.55
CA LEU A 25 5.93 12.06 0.22
C LEU A 25 5.64 12.00 -1.28
N LEU A 26 6.62 11.69 -2.13
CA LEU A 26 6.49 11.58 -3.58
C LEU A 26 6.36 10.13 -4.08
N ARG A 27 6.68 9.13 -3.25
CA ARG A 27 6.69 7.69 -3.65
C ARG A 27 5.32 7.01 -3.72
N GLY A 28 4.25 7.62 -3.20
CA GLY A 28 2.93 6.99 -3.17
C GLY A 28 2.78 5.84 -2.19
N PRO A 29 1.56 5.25 -2.10
CA PRO A 29 1.30 4.07 -1.29
C PRO A 29 2.00 2.84 -1.88
N GLU A 30 2.38 1.92 -1.01
CA GLU A 30 2.92 0.61 -1.35
C GLU A 30 1.98 -0.46 -0.79
N LEU A 31 1.67 -1.48 -1.57
CA LEU A 31 0.80 -2.58 -1.16
C LEU A 31 1.49 -3.91 -1.46
N ALA A 32 1.75 -4.69 -0.43
CA ALA A 32 2.30 -6.03 -0.51
C ALA A 32 1.27 -7.04 -0.03
N LEU A 33 0.79 -7.88 -0.94
CA LEU A 33 -0.19 -8.92 -0.65
C LEU A 33 0.51 -10.26 -0.46
N GLU A 34 0.46 -10.80 0.76
CA GLU A 34 1.09 -12.07 1.14
C GLU A 34 0.17 -13.25 0.83
N SER A 35 -1.13 -13.09 1.10
CA SER A 35 -2.18 -14.06 0.82
C SER A 35 -3.44 -13.34 0.36
N PRO A 36 -4.17 -13.86 -0.64
CA PRO A 36 -3.86 -15.07 -1.38
C PRO A 36 -2.78 -14.87 -2.45
N VAL A 37 -2.06 -15.96 -2.75
CA VAL A 37 -1.27 -16.05 -3.98
C VAL A 37 -2.20 -16.10 -5.18
N ASP A 38 -1.70 -15.68 -6.34
CA ASP A 38 -2.52 -15.69 -7.55
C ASP A 38 -2.89 -17.12 -7.94
N GLY A 39 -4.17 -17.36 -8.22
CA GLY A 39 -4.74 -18.69 -8.48
C GLY A 39 -5.00 -19.54 -7.24
N ALA A 40 -4.97 -18.96 -6.02
CA ALA A 40 -5.22 -19.73 -4.80
C ALA A 40 -6.61 -20.38 -4.77
N SER A 41 -6.67 -21.61 -4.24
CA SER A 41 -7.92 -22.34 -3.99
C SER A 41 -8.43 -22.09 -2.56
N ALA A 42 -9.68 -21.67 -2.44
CA ALA A 42 -10.37 -21.48 -1.16
C ALA A 42 -11.20 -22.71 -0.82
N GLU A 43 -10.54 -23.73 -0.27
CA GLU A 43 -11.19 -24.95 0.21
C GLU A 43 -12.10 -24.61 1.40
N GLY A 44 -13.41 -24.85 1.23
CA GLY A 44 -14.42 -24.50 2.23
C GLY A 44 -15.10 -23.14 2.02
N GLY A 45 -14.78 -22.42 0.95
CA GLY A 45 -15.47 -21.17 0.59
C GLY A 45 -15.03 -19.96 1.40
N PHE A 46 -13.88 -20.02 2.06
CA PHE A 46 -13.26 -18.89 2.76
C PHE A 46 -11.83 -18.69 2.27
N ILE A 47 -11.40 -17.43 2.17
CA ILE A 47 -10.03 -17.08 1.82
C ILE A 47 -9.46 -16.08 2.82
N LEU A 48 -8.21 -16.30 3.21
CA LEU A 48 -7.46 -15.36 4.03
C LEU A 48 -6.80 -14.31 3.14
N VAL A 49 -7.24 -13.05 3.28
CA VAL A 49 -6.62 -11.89 2.67
C VAL A 49 -5.71 -11.23 3.69
N ARG A 50 -4.39 -11.31 3.47
CA ARG A 50 -3.36 -10.83 4.39
C ARG A 50 -2.24 -10.14 3.63
N GLY A 51 -1.76 -9.03 4.19
CA GLY A 51 -0.62 -8.32 3.66
C GLY A 51 -0.29 -7.07 4.45
N THR A 52 0.48 -6.18 3.81
CA THR A 52 0.91 -4.91 4.35
C THR A 52 0.66 -3.79 3.36
N ALA A 53 0.12 -2.68 3.87
CA ALA A 53 -0.06 -1.43 3.13
C ALA A 53 0.78 -0.35 3.80
N HIS A 54 1.78 0.16 3.09
CA HIS A 54 2.68 1.20 3.56
C HIS A 54 2.35 2.55 2.93
N ARG A 55 2.46 3.61 3.72
CA ARG A 55 2.17 5.00 3.30
C ARG A 55 0.76 5.18 2.74
N SER A 56 -0.16 4.28 3.08
CA SER A 56 -1.59 4.38 2.83
C SER A 56 -2.31 5.00 4.03
N GLU A 57 -3.39 5.71 3.76
CA GLU A 57 -4.34 6.19 4.76
C GLU A 57 -5.57 5.29 4.80
N THR A 58 -6.01 4.81 3.63
CA THR A 58 -7.13 3.90 3.50
C THR A 58 -6.76 2.72 2.62
N LEU A 59 -7.40 1.59 2.90
CA LEU A 59 -7.30 0.36 2.13
C LEU A 59 -8.72 -0.11 1.84
N THR A 60 -8.96 -0.55 0.62
CA THR A 60 -10.24 -1.15 0.22
C THR A 60 -10.00 -2.53 -0.36
N LEU A 61 -10.99 -3.41 -0.16
CA LEU A 61 -11.09 -4.74 -0.75
C LEU A 61 -12.41 -4.81 -1.51
N ASN A 62 -12.35 -4.98 -2.83
CA ASN A 62 -13.50 -4.96 -3.73
C ASN A 62 -14.36 -3.69 -3.56
N GLY A 63 -13.70 -2.54 -3.34
CA GLY A 63 -14.36 -1.25 -3.09
C GLY A 63 -14.90 -1.05 -1.67
N ALA A 64 -14.89 -2.08 -0.81
CA ALA A 64 -15.29 -1.97 0.59
C ALA A 64 -14.09 -1.63 1.50
N PRO A 65 -14.23 -0.76 2.52
CA PRO A 65 -13.15 -0.46 3.45
C PRO A 65 -12.59 -1.71 4.14
N LEU A 66 -11.26 -1.81 4.19
CA LEU A 66 -10.50 -2.83 4.89
C LEU A 66 -9.64 -2.16 5.96
N LEU A 67 -9.82 -2.58 7.21
CA LEU A 67 -9.06 -2.05 8.33
C LEU A 67 -7.64 -2.62 8.34
N MET A 68 -6.68 -1.76 8.65
CA MET A 68 -5.28 -2.10 8.85
C MET A 68 -4.81 -1.56 10.22
N ASP A 69 -3.78 -2.17 10.79
CA ASP A 69 -3.17 -1.71 12.04
C ASP A 69 -2.28 -0.47 11.84
N LYS A 70 -1.61 -0.01 12.90
CA LYS A 70 -0.76 1.20 12.85
C LYS A 70 0.50 0.99 12.01
N GLU A 71 0.93 -0.25 11.89
CA GLU A 71 2.08 -0.68 11.12
C GLU A 71 1.70 -0.96 9.64
N GLY A 72 0.41 -0.97 9.32
CA GLY A 72 -0.14 -1.17 7.98
C GLY A 72 -0.49 -2.62 7.66
N HIS A 73 -0.44 -3.54 8.62
CA HIS A 73 -0.85 -4.92 8.40
C HIS A 73 -2.36 -5.03 8.36
N PHE A 74 -2.84 -5.89 7.47
CA PHE A 74 -4.25 -6.27 7.41
C PHE A 74 -4.36 -7.79 7.33
N SER A 75 -5.42 -8.32 7.92
CA SER A 75 -5.77 -9.73 7.88
C SER A 75 -7.27 -9.86 7.99
N LYS A 76 -7.91 -10.42 6.96
CA LYS A 76 -9.35 -10.62 6.93
C LYS A 76 -9.69 -11.92 6.22
N GLU A 77 -10.54 -12.71 6.84
CA GLU A 77 -11.18 -13.83 6.17
C GLU A 77 -12.40 -13.34 5.40
N LEU A 78 -12.48 -13.73 4.13
CA LEU A 78 -13.56 -13.36 3.23
C LEU A 78 -14.29 -14.63 2.78
N PRO A 79 -15.61 -14.74 2.97
CA PRO A 79 -16.40 -15.78 2.34
C PRO A 79 -16.49 -15.52 0.83
N LEU A 80 -16.29 -16.57 0.03
CA LEU A 80 -16.36 -16.53 -1.42
C LEU A 80 -17.42 -17.51 -1.93
N PRO A 81 -18.22 -17.11 -2.93
CA PRO A 81 -19.11 -18.04 -3.61
C PRO A 81 -18.30 -19.08 -4.41
N ARG A 82 -18.93 -20.23 -4.71
CA ARG A 82 -18.33 -21.23 -5.60
C ARG A 82 -18.01 -20.64 -6.97
N GLY A 83 -16.88 -21.04 -7.55
CA GLY A 83 -16.38 -20.55 -8.83
C GLY A 83 -15.17 -19.63 -8.69
N GLY A 84 -14.85 -18.92 -9.78
CA GLY A 84 -13.76 -17.96 -9.81
C GLY A 84 -14.18 -16.59 -9.28
N ALA A 85 -13.31 -15.96 -8.50
CA ALA A 85 -13.46 -14.59 -8.03
C ALA A 85 -12.16 -13.80 -8.22
N ILE A 86 -12.29 -12.49 -8.41
CA ILE A 86 -11.17 -11.56 -8.47
C ILE A 86 -11.24 -10.69 -7.22
N LEU A 87 -10.16 -10.69 -6.45
CA LEU A 87 -9.97 -9.80 -5.32
C LEU A 87 -9.20 -8.57 -5.82
N SER A 88 -9.77 -7.39 -5.64
CA SER A 88 -9.12 -6.12 -5.96
C SER A 88 -8.84 -5.36 -4.66
N LEU A 89 -7.57 -5.14 -4.35
CA LEU A 89 -7.16 -4.33 -3.21
C LEU A 89 -6.63 -2.99 -3.70
N THR A 90 -7.20 -1.89 -3.21
CA THR A 90 -6.75 -0.54 -3.54
C THR A 90 -6.34 0.18 -2.28
N ALA A 91 -5.07 0.58 -2.23
CA ALA A 91 -4.52 1.41 -1.16
C ALA A 91 -4.46 2.86 -1.64
N HIS A 92 -5.03 3.79 -0.86
CA HIS A 92 -4.97 5.23 -1.14
C HIS A 92 -4.12 5.93 -0.09
N ASP A 93 -3.38 6.95 -0.49
CA ASP A 93 -2.64 7.82 0.43
C ASP A 93 -3.30 9.18 0.64
N ARG A 94 -2.77 9.92 1.63
CA ARG A 94 -3.24 11.26 2.01
C ARG A 94 -3.09 12.34 0.91
N PHE A 95 -2.37 12.02 -0.17
CA PHE A 95 -2.11 12.92 -1.28
C PHE A 95 -2.95 12.55 -2.52
N GLY A 96 -3.91 11.62 -2.37
CA GLY A 96 -4.80 11.19 -3.44
C GLY A 96 -4.16 10.24 -4.45
N ARG A 97 -3.01 9.65 -4.14
CA ARG A 97 -2.42 8.60 -4.98
C ARG A 97 -2.95 7.24 -4.55
N GLU A 98 -3.04 6.34 -5.51
CA GLU A 98 -3.53 4.99 -5.28
C GLU A 98 -2.68 3.95 -5.97
N ILE A 99 -2.69 2.73 -5.41
CA ILE A 99 -2.15 1.53 -6.03
C ILE A 99 -3.18 0.42 -5.88
N THR A 100 -3.42 -0.31 -6.96
CA THR A 100 -4.34 -1.45 -6.99
C THR A 100 -3.59 -2.73 -7.27
N VAL A 101 -3.86 -3.76 -6.49
CA VAL A 101 -3.35 -5.13 -6.69
C VAL A 101 -4.53 -6.07 -6.83
N GLU A 102 -4.51 -6.87 -7.89
CA GLU A 102 -5.53 -7.87 -8.16
C GLU A 102 -5.01 -9.29 -7.95
N ARG A 103 -5.89 -10.18 -7.46
CA ARG A 103 -5.63 -11.61 -7.32
C ARG A 103 -6.82 -12.42 -7.79
N SER A 104 -6.54 -13.41 -8.63
CA SER A 104 -7.52 -14.40 -9.03
C SER A 104 -7.55 -15.52 -8.01
N VAL A 105 -8.74 -15.92 -7.58
CA VAL A 105 -8.93 -17.00 -6.61
C VAL A 105 -10.07 -17.90 -7.06
N PHE A 106 -10.04 -19.16 -6.65
CA PHE A 106 -11.01 -20.16 -7.07
C PHE A 106 -11.57 -20.91 -5.88
N VAL A 107 -12.88 -21.14 -5.87
CA VAL A 107 -13.57 -21.99 -4.89
C VAL A 107 -14.14 -23.20 -5.63
N PRO A 108 -13.69 -24.43 -5.33
CA PRO A 108 -14.18 -25.65 -5.98
C PRO A 108 -15.65 -26.02 -5.64
#